data_AF-A0A3C2C6I6-F1
#
_entry.id   AF-A0A3C2C6I6-F1
#
_cell.length_a   1.000
_cell.length_b   1.000
_cell.length_c   1.000
_cell.angle_alpha   90.00
_cell.angle_beta   90.00
_cell.angle_gamma   90.00
#
_symmetry.space_group_name_H-M   'P 1'
#
loop_
_entity.id
_entity.type
_entity.pdbx_description
1 polymer ?
#
loop_
_entity_poly.entity_id
_entity_poly.type
_entity_poly.pdbx_seq_one_letter_code
_entity_poly.pdbx_strand_id
1 'polypeptide(L)'
;MSMIPHPPENINHAREFLNLFAVNRRSLIANTFCKAVRAGATDPAQIISSVKAEARKRLPAPRQAGIAGQHTHEDPRFVSLLFYLTVEPALALSYAVYILKREAAPAPEKEKFKTARSYYYRSEYLLNQPPTEKQLKFLLALGCKEEVTSKWEASQLIDRLRKGEI
;
A
#
# COMPACT_ATOMS: atom_id res chain seq x y z
N MET A 1 -4.86 -9.98 -25.20
CA MET A 1 -5.03 -9.90 -23.73
C MET A 1 -3.80 -9.24 -23.14
N SER A 2 -3.88 -7.96 -22.76
CA SER A 2 -2.75 -7.26 -22.11
C SER A 2 -2.74 -7.66 -20.63
N MET A 3 -1.78 -8.50 -20.24
CA MET A 3 -1.64 -8.95 -18.86
C MET A 3 -1.22 -7.77 -17.98
N ILE A 4 -2.00 -7.51 -16.94
CA ILE A 4 -1.52 -6.70 -15.82
C ILE A 4 -0.26 -7.41 -15.31
N PRO A 5 0.88 -6.72 -15.15
CA PRO A 5 2.04 -7.34 -14.54
C PRO A 5 1.63 -7.86 -13.17
N HIS A 6 1.77 -9.16 -12.97
CA HIS A 6 1.53 -9.76 -11.66
C HIS A 6 2.41 -9.03 -10.65
N PRO A 7 1.83 -8.61 -9.51
CA PRO A 7 2.66 -8.04 -8.46
C PRO A 7 3.68 -9.11 -8.06
N PRO A 8 4.99 -8.81 -7.99
CA PRO A 8 5.97 -9.78 -7.49
C PRO A 8 5.45 -10.36 -6.18
N GLU A 9 5.53 -11.68 -5.98
CA GLU A 9 4.85 -12.43 -4.90
C GLU A 9 4.99 -11.77 -3.51
N ASN A 10 6.12 -11.11 -3.25
CA ASN A 10 6.39 -10.34 -2.03
C ASN A 10 5.45 -9.13 -1.79
N ILE A 11 4.67 -8.65 -2.77
CA ILE A 11 3.74 -7.51 -2.63
C ILE A 11 2.39 -7.93 -2.02
N ASN A 12 1.97 -9.18 -2.19
CA ASN A 12 0.65 -9.62 -1.69
C ASN A 12 0.61 -9.64 -0.15
N HIS A 13 1.63 -10.18 0.50
CA HIS A 13 1.76 -10.15 1.96
C HIS A 13 1.84 -8.73 2.53
N ALA A 14 2.47 -7.80 1.78
CA ALA A 14 2.51 -6.40 2.16
C ALA A 14 1.14 -5.72 2.11
N ARG A 15 0.28 -6.18 1.20
CA ARG A 15 -1.07 -5.66 1.00
C ARG A 15 -2.04 -6.18 2.07
N GLU A 16 -1.94 -7.46 2.45
CA GLU A 16 -2.84 -8.08 3.42
C GLU A 16 -2.79 -7.40 4.79
N PHE A 17 -1.60 -7.26 5.38
CA PHE A 17 -1.48 -6.60 6.68
C PHE A 17 -1.89 -5.13 6.63
N LEU A 18 -1.49 -4.38 5.59
CA LEU A 18 -1.87 -2.97 5.45
C LEU A 18 -3.38 -2.79 5.17
N ASN A 19 -4.06 -3.79 4.59
CA ASN A 19 -5.49 -3.73 4.32
C ASN A 19 -6.36 -3.79 5.59
N LEU A 20 -5.82 -4.30 6.71
CA LEU A 20 -6.46 -4.23 8.03
C LEU A 20 -6.65 -2.79 8.51
N PHE A 21 -5.94 -1.83 7.91
CA PHE A 21 -5.99 -0.42 8.26
C PHE A 21 -6.75 0.39 7.21
N ALA A 22 -7.47 1.42 7.68
CA ALA A 22 -8.05 2.45 6.83
C ALA A 22 -6.98 3.08 5.93
N VAL A 23 -7.35 3.42 4.68
CA VAL A 23 -6.41 3.88 3.63
C VAL A 23 -5.54 5.05 4.10
N ASN A 24 -6.13 6.03 4.80
CA ASN A 24 -5.43 7.20 5.34
C ASN A 24 -4.42 6.88 6.47
N ARG A 25 -4.40 5.64 7.00
CA ARG A 25 -3.48 5.20 8.06
C ARG A 25 -2.31 4.37 7.52
N ARG A 26 -2.47 3.72 6.37
CA ARG A 26 -1.49 2.75 5.83
C ARG A 26 -0.09 3.31 5.69
N SER A 27 0.03 4.56 5.24
CA SER A 27 1.33 5.25 5.10
C SER A 27 2.06 5.39 6.44
N LEU A 28 1.34 5.80 7.49
CA LEU A 28 1.90 5.91 8.83
C LEU A 28 2.40 4.55 9.32
N ILE A 29 1.57 3.51 9.21
CA ILE A 29 1.93 2.15 9.64
C ILE A 29 3.17 1.65 8.88
N ALA A 30 3.19 1.79 7.56
CA ALA A 30 4.35 1.41 6.75
C ALA A 30 5.63 2.14 7.16
N ASN A 31 5.54 3.44 7.43
CA ASN A 31 6.68 4.24 7.88
C ASN A 31 7.20 3.80 9.24
N THR A 32 6.32 3.38 10.17
CA THR A 32 6.74 2.85 11.48
C THR A 32 7.59 1.59 11.33
N PHE A 33 7.23 0.68 10.43
CA PHE A 33 8.04 -0.51 10.14
C PHE A 33 9.39 -0.15 9.48
N CYS A 34 9.39 0.77 8.50
CA CYS A 34 10.63 1.21 7.85
C CYS A 34 11.58 1.87 8.86
N LYS A 35 11.05 2.66 9.80
CA LYS A 35 11.83 3.28 10.87
C LYS A 35 12.52 2.24 11.76
N ALA A 36 11.87 1.11 12.07
CA ALA A 36 12.48 0.06 12.86
C ALA A 36 13.72 -0.52 12.17
N VAL A 37 13.65 -0.80 10.86
CA VAL A 37 14.81 -1.29 10.09
C VAL A 37 15.92 -0.24 10.02
N ARG A 38 15.57 1.02 9.76
CA ARG A 38 16.56 2.12 9.74
C ARG A 38 17.20 2.39 11.09
N ALA A 39 16.53 2.03 12.18
CA ALA A 39 17.07 2.08 13.53
C ALA A 39 17.94 0.85 13.88
N GLY A 40 18.13 -0.09 12.94
CA GLY A 40 19.04 -1.22 13.10
C GLY A 40 18.38 -2.58 13.35
N ALA A 41 17.04 -2.70 13.29
CA ALA A 41 16.40 -4.00 13.42
C ALA A 41 16.76 -4.92 12.24
N THR A 42 17.34 -6.09 12.52
CA THR A 42 17.86 -7.02 11.50
C THR A 42 16.97 -8.23 11.23
N ASP A 43 15.99 -8.49 12.09
CA ASP A 43 15.07 -9.62 11.95
C ASP A 43 13.60 -9.22 12.16
N PRO A 44 12.63 -10.03 11.69
CA PRO A 44 11.22 -9.69 11.78
C PRO A 44 10.72 -9.48 13.21
N ALA A 45 11.19 -10.26 14.18
CA ALA A 45 10.74 -10.17 15.57
C ALA A 45 11.23 -8.88 16.24
N GLN A 46 12.45 -8.43 15.92
CA GLN A 46 12.98 -7.15 16.36
C GLN A 46 12.17 -5.98 15.79
N ILE A 47 11.75 -6.06 14.53
CA ILE A 47 10.87 -5.04 13.93
C ILE A 47 9.55 -4.99 14.68
N ILE A 48 8.88 -6.12 14.89
CA ILE A 48 7.61 -6.15 15.62
C ILE A 48 7.76 -5.56 17.02
N SER A 49 8.82 -5.92 17.74
CA SER A 49 9.12 -5.39 19.07
C SER A 49 9.32 -3.87 19.05
N SER A 50 10.08 -3.37 18.08
CA SER A 50 10.33 -1.92 17.90
C SER A 50 9.05 -1.16 17.55
N VAL A 51 8.23 -1.71 16.66
CA VAL A 51 6.94 -1.13 16.28
C VAL A 51 5.98 -1.11 17.47
N LYS A 52 5.91 -2.18 18.27
CA LYS A 52 5.12 -2.23 19.52
C LYS A 52 5.60 -1.17 20.51
N ALA A 53 6.92 -1.00 20.67
CA ALA A 53 7.49 0.00 21.56
C ALA A 53 7.13 1.43 21.10
N GLU A 54 7.29 1.74 19.81
CA GLU A 54 6.91 3.06 19.26
C GLU A 54 5.40 3.31 19.40
N ALA A 55 4.56 2.31 19.12
CA ALA A 55 3.12 2.45 19.26
C ALA A 55 2.71 2.72 20.71
N ARG A 56 3.32 2.04 21.69
CA ARG A 56 3.08 2.28 23.13
C ARG A 56 3.53 3.66 23.58
N LYS A 57 4.66 4.18 23.08
CA LYS A 57 5.13 5.55 23.40
C LYS A 57 4.14 6.64 22.95
N ARG A 58 3.31 6.33 21.95
CA ARG A 58 2.32 7.25 21.36
C ARG A 58 0.97 7.17 22.03
N LEU A 59 0.74 6.14 22.85
CA LEU A 59 -0.45 6.05 23.67
C LEU A 59 -0.22 6.86 24.95
N PRO A 60 -1.23 7.58 25.44
CA PRO A 60 -1.15 8.20 26.76
C PRO A 60 -0.86 7.13 27.81
N ALA A 61 -0.03 7.46 28.80
CA ALA A 61 0.18 6.58 29.93
C ALA A 61 -1.19 6.28 30.58
N PRO A 62 -1.45 5.03 31.02
CA PRO A 62 -2.64 4.74 31.79
C PRO A 62 -2.63 5.68 32.99
N ARG A 63 -3.62 6.58 33.05
CA ARG A 63 -3.78 7.46 34.21
C ARG A 63 -3.84 6.57 35.43
N GLN A 64 -2.96 6.81 36.40
CA GLN A 64 -3.28 6.44 37.78
C GLN A 64 -4.64 7.04 38.07
N ALA A 65 -5.62 6.18 38.32
CA ALA A 65 -7.01 6.55 38.52
C ALA A 65 -7.09 7.67 39.57
N GLY A 66 -7.48 8.89 39.17
CA GLY A 66 -7.57 9.99 40.13
C GLY A 66 -7.79 11.39 39.56
N ILE A 67 -7.28 11.74 38.37
CA ILE A 67 -7.43 13.12 37.86
C ILE A 67 -8.41 13.13 36.68
N ALA A 68 -9.69 13.27 37.01
CA ALA A 68 -10.74 13.56 36.03
C ALA A 68 -10.45 14.90 35.34
N GLY A 69 -10.51 14.95 34.01
CA GLY A 69 -10.63 16.24 33.30
C GLY A 69 -9.66 16.55 32.17
N GLN A 70 -8.86 15.62 31.65
CA GLN A 70 -8.13 15.88 30.40
C GLN A 70 -8.29 14.67 29.48
N HIS A 71 -9.13 14.82 28.46
CA HIS A 71 -9.25 13.86 27.36
C HIS A 71 -7.92 13.83 26.60
N THR A 72 -6.98 13.00 27.04
CA THR A 72 -5.87 12.59 26.20
C THR A 72 -6.48 11.72 25.11
N HIS A 73 -6.72 12.31 23.95
CA HIS A 73 -7.15 11.58 22.76
C HIS A 73 -6.11 10.49 22.49
N GLU A 74 -6.46 9.24 22.81
CA GLU A 74 -5.74 8.10 22.29
C GLU A 74 -5.70 8.25 20.78
N ASP A 75 -4.50 8.20 20.20
CA ASP A 75 -4.40 8.21 18.75
C ASP A 75 -4.92 6.85 18.24
N PRO A 76 -6.10 6.81 17.61
CA PRO A 76 -6.76 5.55 17.24
C PRO A 76 -5.93 4.75 16.22
N ARG A 77 -4.92 5.38 15.60
CA ARG A 77 -4.00 4.73 14.67
C ARG A 77 -3.07 3.75 15.39
N PHE A 78 -2.54 4.11 16.57
CA PHE A 78 -1.63 3.27 17.33
C PHE A 78 -2.35 2.20 18.15
N VAL A 79 -3.60 2.46 18.56
CA VAL A 79 -4.48 1.45 19.16
C VAL A 79 -4.75 0.31 18.17
N SER A 80 -5.22 0.63 16.95
CA SER A 80 -5.42 -0.40 15.91
C SER A 80 -4.14 -1.14 15.55
N LEU A 81 -2.99 -0.45 15.53
CA LEU A 81 -1.71 -1.09 15.27
C LEU A 81 -1.38 -2.14 16.34
N LEU A 82 -1.46 -1.79 17.61
CA LEU A 82 -1.21 -2.75 18.69
C LEU A 82 -2.20 -3.92 18.68
N PHE A 83 -3.47 -3.65 18.37
CA PHE A 83 -4.49 -4.68 18.21
C PHE A 83 -4.11 -5.69 17.12
N TYR A 84 -3.83 -5.24 15.88
CA TYR A 84 -3.49 -6.15 14.79
C TYR A 84 -2.12 -6.82 14.94
N LEU A 85 -1.16 -6.21 15.64
CA LEU A 85 0.10 -6.86 16.02
C LEU A 85 -0.09 -8.00 17.04
N THR A 86 -1.28 -8.13 17.62
CA THR A 86 -1.64 -9.15 18.61
C THR A 86 -2.60 -10.17 18.02
N VAL A 87 -3.63 -9.73 17.29
CA VAL A 87 -4.65 -10.60 16.68
C VAL A 87 -4.16 -11.26 15.39
N GLU A 88 -3.29 -10.59 14.62
CA GLU A 88 -2.80 -11.07 13.32
C GLU A 88 -1.26 -11.16 13.29
N PRO A 89 -0.62 -11.93 14.19
CA PRO A 89 0.84 -11.94 14.32
C PRO A 89 1.53 -12.51 13.08
N ALA A 90 0.91 -13.47 12.39
CA ALA A 90 1.46 -14.07 11.17
C ALA A 90 1.53 -13.06 10.01
N LEU A 91 0.46 -12.26 9.82
CA LEU A 91 0.43 -11.19 8.81
C LEU A 91 1.44 -10.09 9.15
N ALA A 92 1.54 -9.71 10.43
CA ALA A 92 2.51 -8.72 10.89
C ALA A 92 3.96 -9.17 10.63
N LEU A 93 4.30 -10.43 10.95
CA LEU A 93 5.62 -11.01 10.70
C LEU A 93 5.94 -11.08 9.20
N SER A 94 4.99 -11.55 8.39
CA SER A 94 5.14 -11.59 6.93
C SER A 94 5.39 -10.19 6.36
N TYR A 95 4.70 -9.18 6.90
CA TYR A 95 4.96 -7.79 6.53
C TYR A 95 6.34 -7.29 6.96
N ALA A 96 6.81 -7.65 8.15
CA ALA A 96 8.15 -7.31 8.61
C ALA A 96 9.24 -7.94 7.73
N VAL A 97 9.08 -9.21 7.31
CA VAL A 97 9.97 -9.87 6.34
C VAL A 97 10.01 -9.10 5.03
N TYR A 98 8.86 -8.67 4.52
CA TYR A 98 8.79 -7.84 3.31
C TYR A 98 9.57 -6.53 3.47
N ILE A 99 9.39 -5.83 4.59
CA ILE A 99 10.07 -4.55 4.85
C ILE A 99 11.58 -4.74 4.95
N LEU A 100 12.08 -5.81 5.58
CA LEU A 100 13.50 -6.14 5.61
C LEU A 100 14.08 -6.31 4.21
N LYS A 101 13.46 -7.17 3.39
CA LYS A 101 13.91 -7.40 2.02
C LYS A 101 13.93 -6.10 1.21
N ARG A 102 12.89 -5.28 1.36
CA ARG A 102 12.77 -4.00 0.66
C ARG A 102 13.83 -2.99 1.09
N GLU A 103 14.08 -2.83 2.39
CA GLU A 103 15.05 -1.86 2.88
C GLU A 103 16.50 -2.34 2.65
N ALA A 104 16.74 -3.65 2.56
CA ALA A 104 18.03 -4.22 2.18
C ALA A 104 18.35 -4.08 0.68
N ALA A 105 17.34 -3.93 -0.18
CA ALA A 105 17.55 -3.85 -1.62
C ALA A 105 18.43 -2.63 -2.02
N PRO A 106 19.32 -2.78 -3.03
CA PRO A 106 20.06 -1.66 -3.62
C PRO A 106 19.14 -0.55 -4.14
N ALA A 107 19.63 0.69 -4.18
CA ALA A 107 18.90 1.84 -4.71
C ALA A 107 18.26 1.60 -6.11
N PRO A 108 18.96 1.05 -7.12
CA PRO A 108 18.34 0.79 -8.42
C PRO A 108 17.20 -0.22 -8.36
N GLU A 109 17.27 -1.21 -7.48
CA GLU A 109 16.19 -2.19 -7.30
C GLU A 109 15.01 -1.57 -6.56
N LYS A 110 15.25 -0.73 -5.55
CA LYS A 110 14.20 0.03 -4.86
C LYS A 110 13.37 0.88 -5.82
N GLU A 111 14.02 1.55 -6.77
CA GLU A 111 13.32 2.34 -7.81
C GLU A 111 12.54 1.46 -8.79
N LYS A 112 13.07 0.28 -9.16
CA LYS A 112 12.30 -0.72 -9.93
C LYS A 112 11.05 -1.16 -9.17
N PHE A 113 11.16 -1.50 -7.89
CA PHE A 113 10.01 -1.89 -7.06
C PHE A 113 8.98 -0.76 -6.93
N LYS A 114 9.44 0.47 -6.72
CA LYS A 114 8.57 1.65 -6.62
C LYS A 114 7.82 1.90 -7.92
N THR A 115 8.51 1.82 -9.06
CA THR A 115 7.92 2.02 -10.39
C THR A 115 6.92 0.91 -10.71
N ALA A 116 7.30 -0.35 -10.54
CA ALA A 116 6.42 -1.50 -10.79
C ALA A 116 5.16 -1.44 -9.91
N ARG A 117 5.32 -1.11 -8.62
CA ARG A 117 4.21 -0.96 -7.68
C ARG A 117 3.30 0.23 -8.04
N SER A 118 3.88 1.36 -8.40
CA SER A 118 3.13 2.54 -8.84
C SER A 118 2.33 2.24 -10.11
N TYR A 119 2.93 1.54 -11.06
CA TYR A 119 2.25 1.10 -12.28
C TYR A 119 1.07 0.18 -11.94
N TYR A 120 1.31 -0.89 -11.17
CA TYR A 120 0.29 -1.85 -10.76
C TYR A 120 -0.93 -1.17 -10.10
N TYR A 121 -0.72 -0.33 -9.08
CA TYR A 121 -1.83 0.35 -8.40
C TYR A 121 -2.56 1.35 -9.29
N ARG A 122 -1.83 2.02 -10.20
CA ARG A 122 -2.46 2.90 -11.19
C ARG A 122 -3.33 2.09 -12.14
N SER A 123 -2.87 0.95 -12.65
CA SER A 123 -3.66 0.08 -13.53
C SER A 123 -4.89 -0.47 -12.82
N GLU A 124 -4.76 -1.00 -11.60
CA GLU A 124 -5.88 -1.48 -10.78
C GLU A 124 -6.92 -0.38 -10.52
N TYR A 125 -6.46 0.83 -10.20
CA TYR A 125 -7.37 1.96 -10.01
C TYR A 125 -8.12 2.30 -11.30
N LEU A 126 -7.43 2.33 -12.45
CA LEU A 126 -8.04 2.68 -13.74
C LEU A 126 -8.99 1.60 -14.28
N LEU A 127 -8.77 0.33 -13.93
CA LEU A 127 -9.66 -0.78 -14.27
C LEU A 127 -11.02 -0.64 -13.59
N ASN A 128 -11.03 -0.19 -12.34
CA ASN A 128 -12.25 -0.02 -11.55
C ASN A 128 -12.96 1.33 -11.81
N GLN A 129 -12.54 2.07 -12.84
CA GLN A 129 -13.11 3.37 -13.16
C GLN A 129 -13.72 3.32 -14.56
N PRO A 130 -14.96 3.81 -14.74
CA PRO A 130 -15.56 3.88 -16.07
C PRO A 130 -14.76 4.84 -16.97
N PRO A 131 -14.68 4.57 -18.29
CA PRO A 131 -14.02 5.46 -19.24
C PRO A 131 -14.54 6.90 -19.11
N THR A 132 -13.65 7.88 -19.25
CA THR A 132 -14.08 9.28 -19.30
C THR A 132 -14.76 9.59 -20.63
N GLU A 133 -15.69 10.55 -20.66
CA GLU A 133 -16.31 11.01 -21.91
C GLU A 133 -15.29 11.45 -22.97
N LYS A 134 -14.20 12.09 -22.54
CA LYS A 134 -13.10 12.49 -23.42
C LYS A 134 -12.44 11.28 -24.09
N GLN A 135 -12.21 10.21 -23.34
CA GLN A 135 -11.64 8.97 -23.88
C GLN A 135 -12.60 8.30 -24.87
N LEU A 136 -13.90 8.23 -24.54
CA LEU A 136 -14.91 7.67 -25.45
C LEU A 136 -15.02 8.47 -26.76
N LYS A 137 -15.10 9.80 -26.67
CA LYS A 137 -15.11 10.67 -27.87
C LYS A 137 -13.85 10.51 -28.71
N PHE A 138 -12.69 10.38 -28.08
CA PHE A 138 -11.43 10.20 -28.79
C PHE A 138 -11.34 8.83 -29.48
N LEU A 139 -11.80 7.76 -28.83
CA LEU A 139 -11.92 6.43 -29.44
C LEU A 139 -12.85 6.44 -30.66
N LEU A 140 -14.00 7.12 -30.57
CA LEU A 140 -14.90 7.29 -31.70
C LEU A 140 -14.23 8.03 -32.87
N ALA A 141 -13.46 9.08 -32.58
CA ALA A 141 -12.71 9.82 -33.60
C ALA A 141 -11.61 8.98 -34.26
N LEU A 142 -11.05 8.01 -33.54
CA LEU A 142 -10.08 7.04 -34.07
C LEU A 142 -10.76 5.86 -34.81
N GLY A 143 -12.09 5.87 -34.97
CA GLY A 143 -12.83 4.82 -35.66
C GLY A 143 -13.02 3.53 -34.84
N CYS A 144 -12.79 3.58 -33.53
CA CYS A 144 -12.95 2.44 -32.64
C CYS A 144 -14.42 2.00 -32.55
N LYS A 145 -14.67 0.71 -32.83
CA LYS A 145 -15.99 0.08 -32.69
C LYS A 145 -16.12 -0.82 -31.45
N GLU A 146 -15.01 -1.07 -30.75
CA GLU A 146 -14.99 -1.88 -29.54
C GLU A 146 -15.64 -1.13 -28.37
N GLU A 147 -16.45 -1.85 -27.60
CA GLU A 147 -16.99 -1.33 -26.34
C GLU A 147 -15.91 -1.39 -25.26
N VAL A 148 -15.78 -0.30 -24.50
CA VAL A 148 -14.72 -0.16 -23.50
C VAL A 148 -15.36 0.02 -22.14
N THR A 149 -14.96 -0.82 -21.18
CA THR A 149 -15.61 -0.88 -19.86
C THR A 149 -14.84 -0.15 -18.78
N SER A 150 -13.55 0.14 -19.02
CA SER A 150 -12.68 0.81 -18.04
C SER A 150 -11.77 1.89 -18.63
N LYS A 151 -11.33 2.85 -17.79
CA LYS A 151 -10.33 3.86 -18.19
C LYS A 151 -9.01 3.23 -18.63
N TRP A 152 -8.66 2.07 -18.07
CA TRP A 152 -7.46 1.34 -18.43
C TRP A 152 -7.52 0.81 -19.86
N GLU A 153 -8.58 0.07 -20.17
CA GLU A 153 -8.84 -0.45 -21.52
C GLU A 153 -8.90 0.70 -22.54
N ALA A 154 -9.57 1.80 -22.19
CA ALA A 154 -9.66 2.97 -23.06
C ALA A 154 -8.28 3.54 -23.40
N SER A 155 -7.41 3.66 -22.39
CA SER A 155 -6.06 4.21 -22.57
C SER A 155 -5.20 3.30 -23.44
N GLN A 156 -5.24 1.98 -23.18
CA GLN A 156 -4.51 0.98 -23.97
C GLN A 156 -4.98 0.94 -25.43
N LEU A 157 -6.28 1.05 -25.66
CA LEU A 157 -6.86 1.01 -27.00
C LEU A 157 -6.51 2.28 -27.80
N ILE A 158 -6.56 3.45 -27.16
CA ILE A 158 -6.08 4.70 -27.75
C ILE A 158 -4.61 4.59 -28.15
N ASP A 159 -3.75 4.09 -27.27
CA ASP A 159 -2.31 3.99 -27.55
C ASP A 159 -2.01 3.04 -28.71
N ARG A 160 -2.69 1.90 -28.79
CA ARG A 160 -2.55 0.96 -29.92
C ARG A 160 -3.01 1.57 -31.25
N LEU A 161 -4.18 2.21 -31.27
CA LEU A 161 -4.71 2.88 -32.47
C LEU A 161 -3.77 4.00 -32.94
N ARG A 162 -3.16 4.76 -32.02
CA ARG A 162 -2.20 5.82 -32.36
C ARG A 162 -0.89 5.30 -32.95
N LYS A 163 -0.50 4.06 -32.61
CA LYS A 163 0.70 3.41 -33.15
C LYS A 163 0.45 2.61 -34.42
N GLY A 164 -0.81 2.48 -34.86
CA GLY A 164 -1.18 1.63 -35.99
C GLY A 164 -1.02 0.14 -35.71
N GLU A 165 -1.11 -0.27 -34.44
CA GLU A 165 -0.95 -1.67 -34.00
C GLU A 165 -2.26 -2.48 -34.05
N ILE A 166 -3.28 -1.98 -34.77
CA ILE A 166 -4.61 -2.59 -34.94
C ILE A 166 -4.97 -2.56 -36.42
#